data_AF-A0A524ABM5-F1
#
_entry.id   AF-A0A524ABM5-F1
#
_cell.length_a   1.000
_cell.length_b   1.000
_cell.length_c   1.000
_cell.angle_alpha   90.00
_cell.angle_beta   90.00
_cell.angle_gamma   90.00
#
_symmetry.space_group_name_H-M   'P 1'
#
loop_
_entity.id
_entity.type
_entity.pdbx_description
1 polymer ?
#
loop_
_entity_poly.entity_id
_entity_poly.type
_entity_poly.pdbx_seq_one_letter_code
_entity_poly.pdbx_strand_id
1 'polypeptide(L)'
;MRNDNGAHFVGKADDYRGKILPLRQRAEEKRKLIQPGDLLNCDVGFYYLNLATDIQQNAYILKKDETDAPEGLKDALADGNMLQDILAEAMVTGRTGNEILKAALEKAEEEGMNTSICPPNH
;
A
#
# COMPACT_ATOMS: atom_id res chain seq x y z
N MET A 1 18.27 -12.67 -5.84
CA MET A 1 16.80 -12.76 -5.98
C MET A 1 16.22 -12.81 -4.59
N ARG A 2 15.49 -11.75 -4.17
CA ARG A 2 14.57 -11.89 -3.03
C ARG A 2 13.29 -12.50 -3.60
N ASN A 3 12.92 -13.66 -3.08
CA ASN A 3 11.73 -14.40 -3.52
C ASN A 3 10.51 -13.86 -2.77
N ASP A 4 10.28 -12.54 -2.89
CA ASP A 4 9.23 -11.86 -2.13
C ASP A 4 7.93 -11.74 -2.97
N ASN A 5 7.94 -12.25 -4.21
CA ASN A 5 6.75 -12.37 -5.06
C ASN A 5 5.68 -13.24 -4.41
N GLY A 6 4.55 -12.65 -4.05
CA GLY A 6 3.44 -13.38 -3.47
C GLY A 6 2.36 -12.48 -2.87
N ALA A 7 1.17 -13.04 -2.74
CA ALA A 7 0.12 -12.48 -1.90
C ALA A 7 0.37 -12.90 -0.44
N HIS A 8 0.38 -11.94 0.45
CA HIS A 8 0.52 -12.18 1.88
C HIS A 8 -0.67 -11.62 2.64
N PHE A 9 -1.15 -12.41 3.60
CA PHE A 9 -2.15 -11.98 4.55
C PHE A 9 -1.58 -10.88 5.44
N VAL A 10 -2.32 -9.77 5.56
CA VAL A 10 -1.90 -8.60 6.33
C VAL A 10 -2.75 -8.40 7.59
N GLY A 11 -3.97 -8.95 7.61
CA GLY A 11 -4.90 -8.94 8.75
C GLY A 11 -6.36 -9.01 8.31
N LYS A 12 -7.31 -9.01 9.26
CA LYS A 12 -8.75 -9.01 8.97
C LYS A 12 -9.27 -7.59 8.87
N ALA A 13 -10.14 -7.30 7.90
CA ALA A 13 -10.74 -5.96 7.75
C ALA A 13 -11.35 -5.39 9.04
N ASP A 14 -11.91 -6.25 9.89
CA ASP A 14 -12.52 -5.86 11.17
C ASP A 14 -11.50 -5.36 12.20
N ASP A 15 -10.22 -5.76 12.09
CA ASP A 15 -9.14 -5.36 13.01
C ASP A 15 -8.78 -3.86 12.86
N TYR A 16 -9.17 -3.23 11.75
CA TYR A 16 -8.72 -1.90 11.34
C TYR A 16 -9.71 -0.77 11.63
N ARG A 17 -10.88 -1.04 12.23
CA ARG A 17 -11.83 0.02 12.61
C ARG A 17 -11.23 0.94 13.68
N GLY A 18 -10.91 2.18 13.30
CA GLY A 18 -10.58 3.27 14.21
C GLY A 18 -9.22 3.19 14.90
N LYS A 19 -8.25 2.44 14.35
CA LYS A 19 -6.90 2.30 14.90
C LYS A 19 -5.84 2.55 13.83
N ILE A 20 -4.81 3.35 14.17
CA ILE A 20 -3.60 3.51 13.34
C ILE A 20 -2.88 2.16 13.25
N LEU A 21 -2.49 1.75 12.04
CA LEU A 21 -1.78 0.49 11.80
C LEU A 21 -0.52 0.41 12.69
N PRO A 22 -0.32 -0.65 13.48
CA PRO A 22 0.99 -0.87 14.09
C PRO A 22 2.00 -1.16 12.96
N LEU A 23 3.10 -0.41 12.93
CA LEU A 23 4.23 -0.69 12.04
C LEU A 23 4.73 -2.11 12.30
N ARG A 24 4.57 -3.00 11.30
CA ARG A 24 5.08 -4.38 11.22
C ARG A 24 5.28 -5.08 12.58
N GLN A 25 4.23 -5.71 13.11
CA GLN A 25 4.43 -6.76 14.11
C GLN A 25 5.18 -7.93 13.44
N ARG A 26 6.28 -8.39 14.06
CA ARG A 26 7.10 -9.50 13.57
C ARG A 26 6.24 -10.76 13.42
N ALA A 27 6.50 -11.47 12.32
CA ALA A 27 5.70 -12.57 11.79
C ALA A 27 5.21 -13.58 12.84
N GLU A 28 3.92 -13.52 13.17
CA GLU A 28 3.15 -14.74 13.40
C GLU A 28 3.21 -15.61 12.14
N GLU A 29 3.09 -16.93 12.28
CA GLU A 29 3.16 -17.87 11.15
C GLU A 29 2.26 -17.39 10.00
N LYS A 30 2.87 -17.06 8.86
CA LYS A 30 2.16 -16.58 7.67
C LYS A 30 1.13 -17.62 7.25
N ARG A 31 -0.14 -17.37 7.58
CA ARG A 31 -1.27 -18.18 7.12
C ARG A 31 -1.31 -18.19 5.60
N LYS A 32 -1.28 -19.38 5.01
CA LYS A 32 -1.29 -19.57 3.55
C LYS A 32 -2.68 -19.67 2.94
N LEU A 33 -3.67 -20.13 3.71
CA LEU A 33 -5.05 -20.26 3.24
C LEU A 33 -5.74 -18.90 3.30
N ILE A 34 -6.16 -18.38 2.16
CA ILE A 34 -6.97 -17.16 2.04
C ILE A 34 -8.40 -17.46 2.51
N GLN A 35 -8.99 -16.55 3.28
CA GLN A 35 -10.33 -16.69 3.85
C GLN A 35 -11.18 -15.44 3.62
N PRO A 36 -12.52 -15.55 3.66
CA PRO A 36 -13.41 -14.40 3.65
C PRO A 36 -13.08 -13.38 4.76
N GLY A 37 -13.15 -12.09 4.41
CA GLY A 37 -12.80 -10.95 5.27
C GLY A 37 -11.30 -10.63 5.36
N ASP A 38 -10.46 -11.31 4.58
CA ASP A 38 -9.01 -11.06 4.57
C ASP A 38 -8.64 -9.82 3.75
N LEU A 39 -7.66 -9.06 4.26
CA LEU A 39 -6.88 -8.12 3.46
C LEU A 39 -5.58 -8.78 3.02
N LEU A 40 -5.29 -8.65 1.73
CA LEU A 40 -4.10 -9.18 1.08
C LEU A 40 -3.26 -8.03 0.55
N ASN A 41 -1.95 -8.11 0.77
CA ASN A 41 -0.97 -7.32 0.04
C ASN A 41 -0.25 -8.25 -0.93
N CYS A 42 -0.29 -7.93 -2.21
CA CYS A 42 0.32 -8.65 -3.30
C CYS A 42 1.55 -7.87 -3.76
N ASP A 43 2.72 -8.44 -3.56
CA ASP A 43 3.99 -7.89 -4.02
C ASP A 43 4.46 -8.75 -5.20
N VAL A 44 4.62 -8.15 -6.38
CA VAL A 44 4.94 -8.85 -7.63
C VAL A 44 5.93 -8.04 -8.46
N GLY A 45 7.11 -8.60 -8.68
CA GLY A 45 8.10 -8.08 -9.61
C GLY A 45 8.58 -9.13 -10.60
N PHE A 46 9.00 -8.70 -11.79
CA PHE A 46 9.74 -9.57 -12.70
C PHE A 46 11.01 -8.89 -13.19
N TYR A 47 12.00 -9.73 -13.50
CA TYR A 47 13.27 -9.32 -14.06
C TYR A 47 13.38 -9.82 -15.49
N TYR A 48 13.57 -8.92 -16.44
CA TYR A 48 13.74 -9.25 -17.85
C TYR A 48 14.68 -8.24 -18.53
N LEU A 49 15.63 -8.73 -19.34
CA LEU A 49 16.60 -7.88 -20.07
C LEU A 49 17.33 -6.85 -19.19
N ASN A 50 17.80 -7.26 -18.01
CA ASN A 50 18.42 -6.38 -17.00
C ASN A 50 17.53 -5.22 -16.50
N LEU A 51 16.24 -5.24 -16.79
CA LEU A 51 15.24 -4.37 -16.22
C LEU A 51 14.47 -5.12 -15.13
N ALA A 52 14.07 -4.38 -14.11
CA ALA A 52 13.29 -4.87 -12.98
C ALA A 52 11.97 -4.12 -12.92
N THR A 53 10.88 -4.83 -12.65
CA THR A 53 9.62 -4.24 -12.22
C THR A 53 9.36 -4.58 -10.78
N ASP A 54 8.63 -3.69 -10.10
CA ASP A 54 8.13 -3.87 -8.74
C ASP A 54 6.71 -3.31 -8.71
N ILE A 55 5.73 -4.15 -8.39
CA ILE A 55 4.31 -3.80 -8.39
C ILE A 55 3.72 -4.30 -7.08
N GLN A 56 3.13 -3.38 -6.32
CA GLN A 56 2.37 -3.70 -5.12
C GLN A 56 0.88 -3.45 -5.36
N GLN A 57 0.03 -4.35 -4.86
CA GLN A 57 -1.43 -4.28 -5.00
C GLN A 57 -2.11 -4.74 -3.72
N ASN A 58 -3.17 -4.05 -3.31
CA ASN A 58 -4.00 -4.46 -2.18
C ASN A 58 -5.30 -5.10 -2.66
N ALA A 59 -5.77 -6.14 -1.96
CA ALA A 59 -7.03 -6.80 -2.26
C ALA A 59 -7.82 -7.13 -0.98
N TYR A 60 -9.14 -7.04 -1.07
CA TYR A 60 -10.06 -7.47 -0.02
C TYR A 60 -10.87 -8.68 -0.48
N ILE A 61 -10.98 -9.69 0.38
CA ILE A 61 -11.82 -10.86 0.13
C ILE A 61 -13.15 -10.67 0.83
N LEU A 62 -14.22 -10.55 0.05
CA LEU A 62 -15.59 -10.38 0.56
C LEU A 62 -15.97 -11.50 1.54
N LYS A 63 -16.70 -11.14 2.60
CA LYS A 63 -17.42 -12.11 3.44
C LYS A 63 -18.59 -12.71 2.66
N LYS A 64 -19.10 -13.86 3.15
CA LYS A 64 -20.18 -14.61 2.49
C LYS A 64 -21.44 -13.78 2.23
N ASP A 65 -21.71 -12.79 3.08
CA ASP A 65 -22.90 -11.94 3.02
C ASP A 65 -22.62 -10.54 2.48
N GLU A 66 -21.40 -10.29 2.01
CA GLU A 66 -21.00 -9.00 1.42
C GLU A 66 -21.04 -9.09 -0.11
N THR A 67 -21.69 -8.12 -0.74
CA THR A 67 -21.71 -7.98 -2.21
C THR A 67 -20.63 -7.05 -2.73
N ASP A 68 -20.05 -6.23 -1.84
CA ASP A 68 -19.04 -5.23 -2.16
C ASP A 68 -18.20 -4.92 -0.92
N ALA A 69 -17.03 -4.30 -1.12
CA ALA A 69 -16.12 -3.94 -0.04
C ALA A 69 -16.77 -2.89 0.90
N PRO A 70 -16.53 -2.98 2.21
CA PRO A 70 -16.90 -1.95 3.17
C PRO A 70 -16.42 -0.55 2.74
N GLU A 71 -17.25 0.47 2.95
CA GLU A 71 -16.96 1.84 2.47
C GLU A 71 -15.61 2.37 2.97
N GLY A 72 -15.29 2.17 4.25
CA GLY A 72 -14.00 2.62 4.80
C GLY A 72 -12.77 1.97 4.15
N LEU A 73 -12.89 0.78 3.54
CA LEU A 73 -11.79 0.19 2.77
C LEU A 73 -11.68 0.80 1.37
N LYS A 74 -12.81 1.19 0.78
CA LYS A 74 -12.82 1.91 -0.51
C LYS A 74 -12.26 3.31 -0.34
N ASP A 75 -12.66 4.02 0.72
CA ASP A 75 -12.12 5.33 1.06
C ASP A 75 -10.60 5.24 1.27
N ALA A 76 -10.12 4.28 2.07
CA ALA A 76 -8.69 4.07 2.29
C ALA A 76 -7.92 3.72 1.01
N LEU A 77 -8.53 2.95 0.09
CA LEU A 77 -7.93 2.66 -1.22
C LEU A 77 -7.90 3.91 -2.10
N ALA A 78 -8.95 4.72 -2.10
CA ALA A 78 -9.01 5.97 -2.86
C ALA A 78 -7.95 6.96 -2.37
N ASP A 79 -7.82 7.15 -1.05
CA ASP A 79 -6.77 7.96 -0.44
C ASP A 79 -5.37 7.42 -0.82
N GLY A 80 -5.17 6.10 -0.75
CA GLY A 80 -3.91 5.48 -1.13
C GLY A 80 -3.54 5.66 -2.61
N ASN A 81 -4.53 5.65 -3.51
CA ASN A 81 -4.33 5.90 -4.93
C ASN A 81 -4.02 7.39 -5.19
N MET A 82 -4.75 8.30 -4.54
CA MET A 82 -4.52 9.74 -4.67
C MET A 82 -3.09 10.12 -4.24
N LEU A 83 -2.59 9.55 -3.14
CA LEU A 83 -1.21 9.75 -2.71
C LEU A 83 -0.18 9.20 -3.72
N GLN A 84 -0.47 8.05 -4.36
CA GLN A 84 0.39 7.50 -5.40
C GLN A 84 0.41 8.41 -6.64
N ASP A 85 -0.73 8.97 -7.03
CA ASP A 85 -0.83 9.90 -8.15
C ASP A 85 -0.05 11.19 -7.86
N ILE A 86 -0.21 11.78 -6.66
CA ILE A 86 0.57 12.95 -6.21
C ILE A 86 2.07 12.67 -6.30
N LEU A 87 2.52 11.51 -5.82
CA LEU A 87 3.93 11.14 -5.86
C LEU A 87 4.43 10.97 -7.30
N ALA A 88 3.63 10.32 -8.16
CA ALA A 88 3.97 10.12 -9.57
C ALA A 88 4.06 11.45 -10.33
N GLU A 89 3.14 12.38 -10.08
CA GLU A 89 3.17 13.72 -10.65
C GLU A 89 4.39 14.54 -10.20
N ALA A 90 4.88 14.30 -8.98
CA ALA A 90 6.08 14.96 -8.48
C ALA A 90 7.38 14.47 -9.15
N MET A 91 7.36 13.28 -9.79
CA MET A 91 8.51 12.70 -10.51
C MET A 91 8.82 13.43 -11.82
N VAL A 92 9.54 14.54 -11.70
CA VAL A 92 9.97 15.38 -12.82
C VAL A 92 11.47 15.22 -13.06
N THR A 93 11.87 15.09 -14.33
CA THR A 93 13.28 14.99 -14.73
C THR A 93 14.10 16.16 -14.17
N GLY A 94 15.26 15.84 -13.58
CA GLY A 94 16.17 16.83 -13.00
C GLY A 94 15.96 17.09 -11.50
N ARG A 95 14.88 16.58 -10.89
CA ARG A 95 14.71 16.58 -9.44
C ARG A 95 15.41 15.40 -8.79
N THR A 96 15.95 15.61 -7.60
CA THR A 96 16.43 14.57 -6.70
C THR A 96 15.25 13.88 -5.99
N GLY A 97 15.47 12.68 -5.46
CA GLY A 97 14.44 11.97 -4.69
C GLY A 97 13.91 12.74 -3.49
N ASN A 98 14.76 13.53 -2.81
CA ASN A 98 14.34 14.35 -1.68
C ASN A 98 13.44 15.52 -2.10
N GLU A 99 13.69 16.12 -3.27
CA GLU A 99 12.84 17.17 -3.83
C GLU A 99 11.48 16.62 -4.26
N ILE A 100 11.47 15.43 -4.88
CA ILE A 100 10.23 14.72 -5.24
C ILE A 100 9.42 14.41 -3.98
N LEU A 101 10.06 13.83 -2.96
CA LEU A 101 9.41 13.48 -1.70
C LEU A 101 8.82 14.72 -1.01
N LYS A 102 9.60 15.79 -0.91
CA LYS A 102 9.16 17.05 -0.29
C LYS A 102 7.94 17.62 -1.02
N ALA A 103 8.00 17.71 -2.35
CA ALA A 103 6.89 18.24 -3.15
C ALA A 103 5.62 17.39 -3.03
N ALA A 104 5.76 16.07 -2.98
CA ALA A 104 4.63 15.16 -2.80
C ALA A 104 3.96 15.33 -1.42
N LEU A 105 4.76 15.47 -0.34
CA LEU A 105 4.25 15.69 1.01
C LEU A 105 3.55 17.05 1.15
N GLU A 106 4.13 18.11 0.58
CA GLU A 106 3.53 19.45 0.58
C GLU A 106 2.17 19.43 -0.14
N LYS A 107 2.08 18.79 -1.32
CA LYS A 107 0.81 18.66 -2.05
C LYS A 107 -0.22 17.81 -1.30
N ALA A 108 0.19 16.70 -0.68
CA ALA A 108 -0.72 15.86 0.10
C ALA A 108 -1.29 16.59 1.34
N GLU A 109 -0.48 17.45 1.98
CA GLU A 109 -0.92 18.30 3.09
C GLU A 109 -1.92 19.37 2.63
N GLU A 110 -1.71 19.98 1.46
CA GLU A 110 -2.65 20.93 0.85
C GLU A 110 -4.02 20.30 0.54
N GLU A 111 -4.03 19.02 0.14
CA GLU A 111 -5.26 18.23 -0.06
C GLU A 111 -5.90 17.75 1.26
N GLY A 112 -5.31 18.12 2.40
CA GLY A 112 -5.84 17.82 3.73
C GLY A 112 -5.62 16.38 4.19
N MET A 113 -4.71 15.64 3.55
CA MET A 113 -4.48 14.24 3.85
C MET A 113 -3.51 14.07 5.04
N ASN A 114 -3.80 13.09 5.92
CA ASN A 114 -2.86 12.68 6.95
C ASN A 114 -1.92 11.58 6.42
N THR A 115 -0.88 11.97 5.69
CA THR A 115 -0.02 11.05 4.93
C THR A 115 1.34 10.80 5.58
N SER A 116 1.86 9.60 5.35
CA SER A 116 3.24 9.24 5.67
C SER A 116 3.86 8.54 4.47
N ILE A 117 4.70 9.25 3.72
CA ILE A 117 5.62 8.63 2.75
C ILE A 117 6.92 8.32 3.50
N CYS A 118 7.49 7.13 3.26
CA CYS A 118 8.71 6.69 3.93
C CYS A 118 9.81 7.78 3.79
N PRO A 119 10.31 8.35 4.90
CA PRO A 119 11.33 9.40 4.84
C PRO A 119 12.63 8.83 4.24
N PRO A 120 13.47 9.68 3.62
CA PRO A 120 14.77 9.24 3.15
C PRO A 120 15.57 8.80 4.39
N ASN A 121 16.09 7.57 4.36
CA ASN A 121 16.79 6.95 5.48
C ASN A 121 17.81 7.90 6.17
N HIS A 122 17.85 7.80 7.50
CA HIS A 122 19.08 7.99 8.29
C HIS A 122 20.11 6.90 7.96
#